data_AF-A0A1F4XV31-F1
#
_entry.id   AF-A0A1F4XV31-F1
#
_cell.length_a   1.000
_cell.length_b   1.000
_cell.length_c   1.000
_cell.angle_alpha   90.00
_cell.angle_beta   90.00
_cell.angle_gamma   90.00
#
_symmetry.space_group_name_H-M   'P 1'
#
loop_
_entity.id
_entity.type
_entity.pdbx_description
1 polymer ?
#
loop_
_entity_poly.entity_id
_entity_poly.type
_entity_poly.pdbx_seq_one_letter_code
_entity_poly.pdbx_strand_id
1 'polypeptide(L)' 'MALNYGTLLQRDLQEITVSQAREYLAQGHFPSGSMGPKIEAAISFLESGGREVIITSIEKGFQAMQGKAGTKIIPD' A
#
# COMPACT_ATOMS: atom_id res chain seq x y z
N MET A 1 4.08 4.69 0.42
CA MET A 1 2.85 5.00 1.18
C MET A 1 3.24 5.22 2.64
N ALA A 2 2.47 6.00 3.38
CA ALA A 2 2.75 6.28 4.79
C ALA A 2 1.48 6.31 5.64
N LEU A 3 1.62 5.96 6.92
CA LEU A 3 0.63 6.27 7.96
C LEU A 3 0.86 7.69 8.49
N ASN A 4 -0.19 8.34 8.99
CA ASN A 4 -0.15 9.71 9.54
C ASN A 4 0.56 10.73 8.62
N TYR A 5 0.28 10.67 7.32
CA TYR A 5 0.93 11.47 6.30
C TYR A 5 0.84 12.98 6.60
N GLY A 6 1.96 13.69 6.48
CA GLY A 6 2.05 15.14 6.73
C GLY A 6 2.10 15.54 8.21
N THR A 7 2.25 14.59 9.13
CA THR A 7 2.37 14.84 10.58
C THR A 7 3.75 14.46 11.12
N LEU A 8 4.05 14.87 12.36
CA LEU A 8 5.27 14.44 13.06
C LEU A 8 5.32 12.94 13.35
N LEU A 9 4.19 12.24 13.27
CA LEU A 9 4.07 10.79 13.49
C LEU A 9 4.03 10.01 12.17
N GLN A 10 4.39 10.65 11.05
CA GLN A 10 4.42 10.00 9.76
C GLN A 10 5.33 8.77 9.78
N ARG A 11 4.81 7.65 9.28
CA ARG A 11 5.54 6.39 9.18
C ARG A 11 5.43 5.81 7.79
N ASP A 12 6.53 5.71 7.07
CA ASP A 12 6.58 5.06 5.77
C ASP A 12 6.40 3.54 5.91
N LEU A 13 5.63 2.97 5.00
CA LEU A 13 5.36 1.55 4.91
C LEU A 13 6.21 0.94 3.78
N GLN A 14 7.02 -0.07 4.11
CA GLN A 14 7.79 -0.82 3.13
C GLN A 14 7.03 -2.08 2.68
N GLU A 15 6.48 -2.83 3.63
CA GLU A 15 5.72 -4.05 3.39
C GLU A 15 4.62 -4.17 4.46
N ILE A 16 3.42 -4.58 4.04
CA ILE A 16 2.27 -4.84 4.91
C ILE A 16 1.45 -6.04 4.37
N THR A 17 0.67 -6.69 5.23
CA THR A 17 -0.29 -7.72 4.80
C THR A 17 -1.63 -7.11 4.38
N VAL A 18 -2.47 -7.91 3.73
CA VAL A 18 -3.86 -7.54 3.41
C VAL A 18 -4.64 -7.16 4.67
N SER A 19 -4.50 -7.91 5.76
CA SER A 19 -5.18 -7.59 7.02
C SER A 19 -4.77 -6.22 7.58
N GLN A 20 -3.47 -5.89 7.55
CA GLN A 20 -2.97 -4.59 7.97
C GLN A 20 -3.45 -3.47 7.04
N ALA A 21 -3.44 -3.70 5.73
CA ALA A 21 -3.94 -2.73 4.75
C ALA A 21 -5.42 -2.38 5.00
N ARG A 22 -6.26 -3.38 5.30
CA ARG A 22 -7.67 -3.20 5.67
C ARG A 22 -7.82 -2.42 6.96
N GLU A 23 -7.04 -2.75 7.98
CA GLU A 23 -7.06 -2.05 9.26
C GLU A 23 -6.73 -0.55 9.08
N TYR A 24 -5.64 -0.24 8.37
CA TYR A 24 -5.22 1.14 8.14
C TYR A 24 -6.19 1.93 7.25
N LEU A 25 -6.83 1.24 6.30
CA LEU A 25 -7.90 1.83 5.50
C LEU A 25 -9.11 2.19 6.38
N ALA A 26 -9.53 1.30 7.28
CA ALA A 26 -10.62 1.55 8.22
C ALA A 26 -10.31 2.66 9.24
N GLN A 27 -9.04 2.81 9.63
CA GLN A 27 -8.55 3.91 10.47
C GLN A 27 -8.48 5.26 9.73
N GLY A 28 -8.76 5.28 8.42
CA GLY A 28 -8.78 6.51 7.63
C GLY A 28 -7.40 7.06 7.26
N HIS A 29 -6.34 6.24 7.33
CA HIS A 29 -4.99 6.67 6.96
C HIS A 29 -4.83 6.96 5.46
N PHE A 30 -5.74 6.44 4.61
CA PHE A 30 -5.67 6.56 3.16
C PHE A 30 -6.86 7.38 2.62
N PRO A 31 -6.63 8.62 2.14
CA PRO A 31 -7.72 9.48 1.66
C PRO A 31 -8.45 8.87 0.46
N SER A 32 -9.80 8.91 0.49
CA SER A 32 -10.67 8.35 -0.55
C SER A 32 -10.51 8.99 -1.94
N GLY A 33 -9.99 10.22 -2.02
CA GLY A 33 -9.72 10.90 -3.29
C GLY A 33 -8.40 10.52 -3.97
N SER A 34 -7.56 9.69 -3.35
CA SER A 34 -6.24 9.38 -3.91
C SER A 34 -5.74 7.98 -3.56
N MET A 35 -5.31 7.76 -2.31
CA MET A 35 -4.67 6.50 -1.91
C MET A 35 -5.69 5.42 -1.55
N GLY A 36 -6.85 5.78 -0.99
CA GLY A 36 -7.90 4.82 -0.59
C GLY A 36 -8.29 3.85 -1.71
N PRO A 37 -8.68 4.34 -2.90
CA PRO A 37 -9.05 3.46 -4.03
C PRO A 37 -7.91 2.55 -4.50
N LYS A 38 -6.64 2.97 -4.32
CA LYS A 38 -5.48 2.13 -4.67
C LYS A 38 -5.32 0.96 -3.71
N ILE A 39 -5.62 1.18 -2.43
CA ILE A 39 -5.56 0.15 -1.40
C ILE A 39 -6.73 -0.82 -1.52
N GLU A 40 -7.93 -0.32 -1.78
CA GLU A 40 -9.11 -1.16 -2.05
C GLU A 40 -8.86 -2.09 -3.25
N ALA A 41 -8.33 -1.55 -4.35
CA ALA A 41 -7.98 -2.34 -5.54
C ALA A 41 -6.89 -3.39 -5.24
N ALA A 42 -5.87 -3.02 -4.45
CA ALA A 42 -4.80 -3.94 -4.07
C ALA A 42 -5.33 -5.10 -3.21
N ILE A 43 -6.17 -4.80 -2.21
CA ILE A 43 -6.84 -5.80 -1.36
C ILE A 43 -7.67 -6.73 -2.25
N SER A 44 -8.56 -6.18 -3.10
CA SER A 44 -9.43 -6.99 -3.96
C SER A 44 -8.65 -7.93 -4.89
N PHE A 45 -7.55 -7.46 -5.48
CA PHE A 45 -6.69 -8.29 -6.32
C PHE A 45 -6.04 -9.45 -5.54
N LEU A 46 -5.52 -9.16 -4.35
CA LEU A 46 -4.85 -10.17 -3.52
C LEU A 46 -5.84 -11.21 -2.98
N GLU A 47 -7.03 -10.79 -2.56
CA GLU A 47 -8.11 -11.69 -2.14
C GLU A 47 -8.63 -12.57 -3.29
N SER A 48 -8.49 -12.11 -4.53
CA SER A 48 -8.84 -12.88 -5.73
C SER A 48 -7.76 -13.89 -6.15
N GLY A 49 -6.73 -14.10 -5.33
CA GLY A 49 -5.63 -15.04 -5.60
C GLY A 49 -4.36 -14.39 -6.17
N GLY A 50 -4.28 -13.07 -6.17
CA GLY A 50 -3.05 -12.34 -6.46
C GLY A 50 -1.94 -12.66 -5.45
N ARG A 51 -0.68 -12.61 -5.90
CA ARG A 51 0.48 -12.95 -5.04
C ARG A 51 1.11 -11.76 -4.33
N GLU A 52 1.11 -10.60 -4.96
CA GLU A 52 1.78 -9.40 -4.47
C GLU A 52 1.26 -8.18 -5.24
N VAL A 53 1.18 -7.03 -4.56
CA VAL A 53 0.96 -5.72 -5.17
C VAL A 53 2.05 -4.77 -4.70
N ILE A 54 2.56 -3.93 -5.61
CA ILE A 54 3.52 -2.88 -5.27
C ILE A 54 2.96 -1.53 -5.69
N ILE A 55 2.85 -0.60 -4.74
CA ILE A 55 2.45 0.78 -4.99
C ILE A 55 3.71 1.67 -4.97
N THR A 56 4.04 2.28 -6.11
CA THR A 56 5.22 3.12 -6.28
C THR A 56 4.95 4.30 -7.21
N SER A 57 5.90 5.23 -7.33
CA SER A 57 5.87 6.26 -8.37
C SER A 57 6.32 5.68 -9.72
N ILE A 58 5.86 6.29 -10.81
CA ILE A 58 6.13 5.78 -12.17
C ILE A 58 7.63 5.72 -12.45
N GLU A 59 8.40 6.72 -12.00
CA GLU A 59 9.85 6.79 -12.20
C GLU A 59 10.59 5.65 -11.50
N LYS A 60 10.01 5.12 -10.42
CA LYS A 60 10.58 4.03 -9.61
C LYS A 60 10.03 2.65 -10.00
N GLY A 61 9.24 2.53 -11.05
CA GLY A 61 8.60 1.27 -11.46
C GLY A 61 9.59 0.11 -11.62
N PHE A 62 10.72 0.35 -12.29
CA PHE A 62 11.74 -0.69 -12.47
C PHE A 62 12.45 -1.10 -11.17
N GLN A 63 12.65 -0.16 -10.25
CA GLN A 63 13.23 -0.45 -8.94
C GLN A 63 12.23 -1.21 -8.05
N ALA A 64 10.95 -0.85 -8.16
CA ALA A 64 9.87 -1.51 -7.44
C ALA A 64 9.72 -2.98 -7.85
N MET A 65 9.80 -3.29 -9.15
CA MET A 65 9.82 -4.68 -9.64
C MET A 65 11.00 -5.51 -9.10
N GLN A 66 12.09 -4.86 -8.70
CA GLN A 66 13.24 -5.52 -8.05
C GLN A 66 13.12 -5.57 -6.51
N GLY A 67 12.00 -5.12 -5.94
CA GLY A 67 11.80 -5.02 -4.49
C GLY A 67 12.61 -3.91 -3.81
N LYS A 68 13.13 -2.94 -4.57
CA LYS A 68 14.00 -1.86 -4.05
C LYS A 68 13.27 -0.53 -3.82
N ALA A 69 11.98 -0.45 -4.17
CA ALA A 69 11.19 0.76 -4.03
C ALA A 69 9.69 0.45 -3.91
N GLY A 70 8.94 1.44 -3.41
CA GLY A 70 7.49 1.34 -3.24
C GLY A 70 7.09 0.68 -1.92
N THR A 71 5.78 0.53 -1.75
CA THR A 71 5.19 -0.22 -0.64
C THR A 71 4.61 -1.51 -1.20
N LYS A 72 5.00 -2.63 -0.61
CA LYS A 72 4.51 -3.95 -0.95
C LYS A 72 3.31 -4.33 -0.09
N ILE A 73 2.30 -4.91 -0.71
CA ILE A 73 1.16 -5.52 -0.05
C ILE A 73 1.13 -7.00 -0.44
N ILE A 74 1.11 -7.87 0.56
CA ILE A 74 1.11 -9.34 0.39
C ILE A 74 -0.12 -9.97 1.05
N PRO A 75 -0.55 -11.16 0.60
CA PRO A 75 -1.52 -11.97 1.35
C PRO A 75 -1.05 -12.23 2.79
N ASP A 76 -1.99 -12.60 3.67
CA ASP A 76 -1.69 -12.97 5.06
C ASP A 76 -0.90 -14.28 5.19
#